data_AF-A0A7V2S943-F1
#
_entry.id   AF-A0A7V2S943-F1
#
_cell.length_a   1.000
_cell.length_b   1.000
_cell.length_c   1.000
_cell.angle_alpha   90.00
_cell.angle_beta   90.00
_cell.angle_gamma   90.00
#
_symmetry.space_group_name_H-M   'P 1'
#
loop_
_entity.id
_entity.type
_entity.pdbx_description
1 polymer ?
#
loop_
_entity_poly.entity_id
_entity_poly.type
_entity_poly.pdbx_seq_one_letter_code
_entity_poly.pdbx_strand_id
1 'polypeptide(L)'
;MNIKTANQSQKKPKDIAADEVLSLSEQLSQAIKKLEYETRAQKPMQSLSAFPEVIYQARKLRKLSMADVADLAGISKNAYQSIEKGASSPKLETVISIAKVFGLKLWVE
;
A
#
# COMPACT_ATOMS: atom_id res chain seq x y z
N MET A 1 49.69 -18.34 40.25
CA MET A 1 48.63 -17.48 39.67
C MET A 1 47.78 -18.34 38.75
N ASN A 2 46.54 -18.63 39.14
CA ASN A 2 45.65 -19.56 38.46
C ASN A 2 44.55 -18.75 37.77
N ILE A 3 44.56 -18.65 36.44
CA ILE A 3 43.48 -18.03 35.68
C ILE A 3 42.59 -19.16 35.18
N LYS A 4 41.51 -19.43 35.91
CA LYS A 4 40.42 -20.29 35.44
C LYS A 4 39.65 -19.52 34.37
N THR A 5 39.92 -19.80 33.11
CA THR A 5 39.10 -19.31 31.99
C THR A 5 37.78 -20.07 32.01
N ALA A 6 36.69 -19.36 32.34
CA ALA A 6 35.34 -19.88 32.26
C ALA A 6 35.02 -20.23 30.81
N ASN A 7 34.90 -21.52 30.55
CA ASN A 7 34.40 -22.07 29.30
C ASN A 7 32.91 -21.70 29.19
N GLN A 8 32.62 -20.55 28.58
CA GLN A 8 31.27 -20.17 28.20
C GLN A 8 30.83 -21.14 27.10
N SER A 9 30.02 -22.12 27.49
CA SER A 9 29.30 -22.99 26.58
C SER A 9 28.54 -22.14 25.56
N GLN A 10 29.11 -22.03 24.36
CA GLN A 10 28.40 -21.57 23.18
C GLN A 10 27.23 -22.54 22.97
N LYS A 11 26.03 -22.13 23.40
CA LYS A 11 24.79 -22.84 23.06
C LYS A 11 24.66 -22.79 21.54
N LYS A 12 24.87 -23.92 20.86
CA LYS A 12 24.41 -24.13 19.49
C LYS A 12 22.96 -23.64 19.40
N PRO A 13 22.56 -22.90 18.34
CA PRO A 13 21.16 -22.58 18.12
C PRO A 13 20.37 -23.90 18.14
N LYS A 14 19.37 -23.98 19.04
CA LYS A 14 18.47 -25.14 19.10
C LYS A 14 17.89 -25.34 17.71
N ASP A 15 18.01 -26.54 17.16
CA ASP A 15 17.29 -26.96 15.97
C ASP A 15 15.80 -26.71 16.22
N ILE A 16 15.25 -25.64 15.65
CA ILE A 16 13.81 -25.37 15.70
C ILE A 16 13.19 -26.50 14.90
N ALA A 17 12.32 -27.29 15.54
CA ALA A 17 11.67 -28.41 14.87
C ALA A 17 10.92 -27.89 13.64
N ALA A 18 11.01 -28.60 12.50
CA ALA A 18 10.37 -28.19 11.26
C ALA A 18 8.85 -27.92 11.44
N ASP A 19 8.21 -28.66 12.35
CA ASP A 19 6.80 -28.50 12.74
C ASP A 19 6.52 -27.16 13.44
N GLU A 20 7.47 -26.66 14.23
CA GLU A 20 7.37 -25.36 14.89
C GLU A 20 7.50 -24.22 13.87
N VAL A 21 8.42 -24.36 12.89
CA VAL A 21 8.54 -23.41 11.78
C VAL A 21 7.25 -23.37 10.94
N LEU A 22 6.67 -24.54 10.65
CA LEU A 22 5.44 -24.64 9.87
C LEU A 22 4.26 -23.97 10.59
N SER A 23 4.07 -24.27 11.88
CA SER A 23 3.04 -23.65 12.73
C SER A 23 3.18 -22.12 12.80
N LEU A 24 4.40 -21.61 12.99
CA LEU A 24 4.66 -20.17 13.02
C LEU A 24 4.39 -19.50 11.66
N SER A 25 4.70 -20.18 10.56
CA SER A 25 4.43 -19.65 9.21
C SER A 25 2.93 -19.53 8.92
N GLU A 26 2.14 -20.49 9.40
CA GLU A 26 0.69 -20.47 9.27
C GLU A 26 0.07 -19.36 10.13
N GLN A 27 0.53 -19.22 11.38
CA GLN A 27 0.10 -18.15 12.28
C GLN A 27 0.42 -16.76 11.70
N LEU A 28 1.62 -16.59 11.12
CA LEU A 28 2.01 -15.34 10.47
C LEU A 28 1.12 -15.03 9.27
N SER A 29 0.84 -16.02 8.41
CA SER A 29 -0.06 -15.88 7.26
C SER A 29 -1.47 -15.47 7.69
N GLN A 30 -1.99 -16.06 8.75
CA GLN A 30 -3.29 -15.70 9.32
C GLN A 30 -3.30 -14.29 9.92
N ALA A 31 -2.24 -13.90 10.63
CA ALA A 31 -2.10 -12.57 11.18
C ALA A 31 -2.05 -11.49 10.08
N ILE A 32 -1.31 -11.73 8.99
CA ILE A 32 -1.27 -10.82 7.83
C ILE A 32 -2.67 -10.65 7.23
N LYS A 33 -3.39 -11.75 6.97
CA LYS A 33 -4.77 -11.68 6.43
C LYS A 33 -5.72 -10.90 7.34
N LYS A 34 -5.60 -11.07 8.66
CA LYS A 34 -6.40 -10.34 9.65
C LYS A 34 -6.08 -8.84 9.63
N LEU A 35 -4.79 -8.49 9.61
CA LEU A 35 -4.35 -7.10 9.51
C LEU A 35 -4.79 -6.44 8.20
N GLU A 36 -4.71 -7.16 7.07
CA GLU A 36 -5.22 -6.67 5.79
C GLU A 36 -6.73 -6.42 5.83
N TYR A 37 -7.50 -7.30 6.48
CA TYR A 37 -8.94 -7.12 6.68
C TYR A 37 -9.25 -5.92 7.57
N GLU A 38 -8.59 -5.80 8.72
CA GLU A 38 -8.77 -4.69 9.67
C GLU A 38 -8.39 -3.34 9.01
N THR A 39 -7.28 -3.30 8.27
CA THR A 39 -6.84 -2.11 7.53
C THR A 39 -7.85 -1.71 6.45
N ARG A 40 -8.47 -2.67 5.75
CA ARG A 40 -9.55 -2.41 4.78
C ARG A 40 -10.82 -1.91 5.46
N ALA A 41 -11.19 -2.49 6.60
CA ALA A 41 -12.37 -2.10 7.36
C ALA A 41 -12.24 -0.70 8.00
N GLN A 42 -11.01 -0.26 8.28
CA GLN A 42 -10.73 1.01 8.96
C GLN A 42 -10.44 2.18 8.03
N LYS A 43 -10.23 1.96 6.72
CA LYS A 43 -10.17 3.06 5.76
C LYS A 43 -11.60 3.32 5.27
N PRO A 44 -12.31 4.33 5.80
CA PRO A 44 -13.67 4.61 5.33
C PRO A 44 -13.64 4.87 3.83
N MET A 45 -14.64 4.36 3.12
CA MET A 45 -14.86 4.69 1.72
C MET A 45 -14.88 6.21 1.60
N GLN A 46 -13.94 6.77 0.84
CA GLN A 46 -13.89 8.21 0.67
C GLN A 46 -14.93 8.61 -0.37
N SER A 47 -15.63 9.71 -0.12
CA SER A 47 -16.54 10.29 -1.10
C SER A 47 -15.80 10.69 -2.37
N LEU A 48 -16.49 10.70 -3.50
CA LEU A 48 -15.91 11.14 -4.77
C LEU A 48 -15.36 12.58 -4.71
N SER A 49 -15.90 13.42 -3.83
CA SER A 49 -15.38 14.78 -3.57
C SER A 49 -13.94 14.80 -3.04
N ALA A 50 -13.48 13.72 -2.40
CA ALA A 50 -12.09 13.59 -1.94
C ALA A 50 -11.13 13.12 -3.05
N PHE A 51 -11.64 12.77 -4.24
CA PHE A 51 -10.84 12.23 -5.33
C PHE A 51 -9.61 13.08 -5.71
N PRO A 52 -9.70 14.43 -5.79
CA PRO A 52 -8.53 15.28 -6.08
C PRO A 52 -7.37 15.06 -5.09
N GLU A 53 -7.67 15.02 -3.79
CA GLU A 53 -6.67 14.81 -2.75
C GLU A 53 -6.09 13.39 -2.81
N VAL A 54 -6.95 12.39 -3.04
CA VAL A 54 -6.52 10.99 -3.16
C VAL A 54 -5.50 10.81 -4.28
N ILE A 55 -5.76 11.36 -5.47
CA ILE A 55 -4.86 11.23 -6.62
C ILE A 55 -3.59 12.07 -6.45
N TYR A 56 -3.68 13.23 -5.80
CA TYR A 56 -2.52 14.05 -5.44
C TYR A 56 -1.54 13.26 -4.56
N GLN A 57 -2.04 12.67 -3.47
CA GLN A 57 -1.21 11.87 -2.56
C GLN A 57 -0.66 10.62 -3.24
N ALA A 58 -1.49 9.91 -4.01
CA ALA A 58 -1.09 8.73 -4.75
C ALA A 58 0.04 9.01 -5.75
N ARG A 59 0.00 10.17 -6.41
CA ARG A 59 1.03 10.65 -7.34
C ARG A 59 2.32 11.01 -6.60
N LYS A 60 2.23 11.77 -5.51
CA LYS A 60 3.39 12.20 -4.72
C LYS A 60 4.13 11.01 -4.11
N LEU A 61 3.41 10.03 -3.58
CA LEU A 61 3.99 8.80 -3.03
C LEU A 61 4.81 8.03 -4.08
N ARG A 62 4.35 8.04 -5.33
CA ARG A 62 5.02 7.38 -6.47
C ARG A 62 6.04 8.25 -7.19
N LYS A 63 6.26 9.49 -6.72
CA LYS A 63 7.18 10.48 -7.32
C LYS A 63 6.91 10.76 -8.81
N LEU A 64 5.65 10.65 -9.22
CA LEU A 64 5.24 10.91 -10.61
C LEU A 64 4.98 12.40 -10.84
N SER A 65 5.35 12.88 -12.02
CA SER A 65 4.95 14.19 -12.51
C SER A 65 3.47 14.18 -12.92
N MET A 66 2.86 15.36 -13.03
CA MET A 66 1.49 15.46 -13.56
C MET A 66 1.41 15.00 -15.03
N ALA A 67 2.49 15.16 -15.80
CA ALA A 67 2.54 14.70 -17.19
C ALA A 67 2.55 13.17 -17.23
N ASP A 68 3.36 12.53 -16.38
CA ASP A 68 3.47 11.06 -16.33
C ASP A 68 2.09 10.42 -16.06
N VAL A 69 1.33 10.95 -15.10
CA VAL A 69 -0.01 10.42 -14.80
C VAL A 69 -0.99 10.69 -15.93
N ALA A 70 -0.91 11.86 -16.57
CA ALA A 70 -1.77 12.20 -17.70
C ALA A 70 -1.52 11.26 -18.89
N ASP A 71 -0.26 10.98 -19.21
CA ASP A 71 0.14 10.06 -20.27
C ASP A 71 -0.32 8.63 -19.95
N LEU A 72 -0.12 8.16 -18.71
CA LEU A 72 -0.58 6.84 -18.26
C LEU A 72 -2.11 6.71 -18.25
N ALA A 73 -2.83 7.80 -17.98
CA ALA A 73 -4.29 7.83 -17.97
C ALA A 73 -4.90 8.13 -19.35
N GLY A 74 -4.09 8.44 -20.37
CA GLY A 74 -4.56 8.80 -21.70
C GLY A 74 -5.35 10.12 -21.75
N ILE A 75 -5.00 11.09 -20.91
CA ILE A 75 -5.65 12.42 -20.87
C ILE A 75 -4.62 13.55 -21.01
N SER A 76 -5.10 14.77 -21.24
CA SER A 76 -4.19 15.92 -21.28
C SER A 76 -3.65 16.26 -19.89
N LYS A 77 -2.40 16.73 -19.82
CA LYS A 77 -1.79 17.27 -18.59
C LYS A 77 -2.66 18.35 -17.94
N ASN A 78 -3.27 19.23 -18.74
CA ASN A 78 -4.14 20.29 -18.24
C ASN A 78 -5.42 19.71 -17.62
N ALA A 79 -6.01 18.68 -18.23
CA ALA A 79 -7.16 18.00 -17.64
C ALA A 79 -6.79 17.36 -16.31
N TYR A 80 -5.69 16.59 -16.25
CA TYR A 80 -5.21 16.00 -15.00
C TYR A 80 -4.94 17.07 -13.92
N GLN A 81 -4.29 18.18 -14.28
CA GLN A 81 -4.02 19.28 -13.36
C GLN A 81 -5.30 19.92 -12.81
N SER A 82 -6.30 20.18 -13.67
CA SER A 82 -7.59 20.75 -13.23
C SER A 82 -8.34 19.80 -12.30
N ILE A 83 -8.27 18.49 -12.55
CA ILE A 83 -8.88 17.46 -11.70
C ILE A 83 -8.17 17.38 -10.34
N GLU A 84 -6.83 17.29 -10.33
CA GLU A 84 -6.04 17.20 -9.09
C GLU A 84 -6.20 18.45 -8.20
N LYS A 85 -6.43 19.62 -8.80
CA LYS A 85 -6.74 20.86 -8.07
C LYS A 85 -8.21 20.97 -7.62
N GLY A 86 -9.08 20.02 -7.98
CA GLY A 86 -10.51 20.08 -7.69
C GLY A 86 -11.28 21.15 -8.49
N ALA A 87 -10.70 21.66 -9.58
CA ALA A 87 -11.23 22.78 -10.36
C ALA A 87 -12.08 22.35 -11.56
N SER A 88 -12.45 21.06 -11.66
CA SER A 88 -13.25 20.54 -12.78
C SER A 88 -14.16 19.40 -12.33
N SER A 89 -15.22 19.17 -13.11
CA SER A 89 -16.10 18.00 -12.98
C SER A 89 -15.76 16.99 -14.09
N PRO A 90 -14.83 16.04 -13.84
CA PRO A 90 -14.43 15.07 -14.84
C PRO A 90 -15.56 14.09 -15.18
N LYS A 91 -15.57 13.59 -16.41
CA LYS A 91 -16.43 12.46 -16.79
C LYS A 91 -16.04 11.21 -16.00
N LEU A 92 -17.00 10.31 -15.76
CA LEU A 92 -16.74 9.04 -15.08
C LEU A 92 -15.62 8.23 -15.74
N GLU A 93 -15.56 8.21 -17.07
CA GLU A 93 -14.48 7.57 -17.85
C GLU A 93 -13.09 8.10 -17.48
N THR A 94 -12.97 9.41 -17.28
CA THR A 94 -11.72 10.06 -16.87
C THR A 94 -11.33 9.67 -15.44
N VAL A 95 -12.31 9.63 -14.53
CA VAL A 95 -12.09 9.18 -13.14
C VAL A 95 -11.61 7.73 -13.13
N ILE A 96 -12.24 6.84 -13.90
CA ILE A 96 -11.84 5.43 -14.05
C ILE A 96 -10.42 5.33 -14.61
N SER A 97 -10.08 6.11 -15.63
CA SER A 97 -8.77 6.06 -16.27
C SER A 97 -7.65 6.44 -15.30
N ILE A 98 -7.84 7.52 -14.53
CA ILE A 98 -6.88 7.93 -13.48
C ILE A 98 -6.85 6.89 -12.34
N ALA A 99 -8.00 6.35 -11.93
CA ALA A 99 -8.06 5.33 -10.88
C ALA A 99 -7.26 4.07 -11.25
N LYS A 100 -7.30 3.64 -12.51
CA LYS A 100 -6.51 2.51 -13.02
C LYS A 100 -5.00 2.72 -12.87
N VAL A 101 -4.49 3.93 -13.12
CA VAL A 101 -3.06 4.26 -12.96
C VAL A 101 -2.57 3.97 -11.54
N PHE A 102 -3.43 4.20 -10.55
CA PHE A 102 -3.08 4.05 -9.13
C PHE A 102 -3.61 2.76 -8.49
N GLY A 103 -4.29 1.90 -9.24
CA GLY A 103 -4.94 0.69 -8.72
C GLY A 103 -6.08 0.98 -7.73
N LEU A 104 -6.74 2.13 -7.87
CA LEU A 104 -7.88 2.53 -7.04
C LEU A 104 -9.15 1.83 -7.51
N LYS A 105 -10.03 1.51 -6.56
CA LYS A 105 -11.36 0.97 -6.84
C LYS A 105 -12.40 2.05 -6.61
N LEU A 106 -13.35 2.15 -7.55
CA LEU A 106 -14.52 3.01 -7.43
C LEU A 106 -15.70 2.15 -7.00
N TRP A 107 -16.56 2.71 -6.17
CA TRP A 107 -17.79 2.08 -5.72
C TRP A 107 -18.95 3.05 -5.91
N VAL A 108 -20.08 2.51 -6.37
CA VAL A 108 -21.32 3.25 -6.67
C VAL A 108 -22.45 2.48 -5.98
N GLU A 109 -23.24 3.19 -5.19
CA GLU A 109 -24.46 2.67 -4.54
C GLU A 109 -25.64 2.59 -5.50
#